data_AF-A0A6C0BAL3-F1
#
_entry.id   AF-A0A6C0BAL3-F1
#
_cell.length_a   1.000
_cell.length_b   1.000
_cell.length_c   1.000
_cell.angle_alpha   90.00
_cell.angle_beta   90.00
_cell.angle_gamma   90.00
#
_symmetry.space_group_name_H-M   'P 1'
#
loop_
_entity.id
_entity.type
_entity.pdbx_description
1 polymer ?
#
loop_
_entity_poly.entity_id
_entity_poly.type
_entity_poly.pdbx_seq_one_letter_code
_entity_poly.pdbx_strand_id
1 'polypeptide(L)'
;MRFFTGILMSLMTVIVRSLEMCEVPRAINSCVTFSVTSGTGCAWMCNYCANALGTNNYYFTDGICQYQTGGCVGNPQAGTQYTCCSA
;
A
#
# COMPACT_ATOMS: atom_id res chain seq x y z
N MET A 1 0.47 -57.43 0.51
CA MET A 1 1.34 -56.23 0.62
C MET A 1 1.37 -55.48 -0.71
N ARG A 2 0.36 -54.66 -1.04
CA ARG A 2 0.36 -53.79 -2.25
C ARG A 2 -0.55 -52.54 -2.11
N PHE A 3 -0.71 -52.00 -0.89
CA PHE A 3 -1.49 -50.78 -0.66
C PHE A 3 -0.62 -49.53 -0.43
N PHE A 4 0.71 -49.66 -0.49
CA PHE A 4 1.65 -48.57 -0.18
C PHE A 4 2.03 -47.68 -1.38
N THR A 5 1.56 -47.98 -2.60
CA THR A 5 1.82 -47.13 -3.78
C THR A 5 0.79 -46.02 -3.98
N GLY A 6 -0.21 -45.88 -3.11
CA GLY A 6 -1.27 -44.87 -3.25
C GLY A 6 -1.05 -43.57 -2.46
N ILE A 7 -0.11 -43.53 -1.50
CA ILE A 7 0.00 -42.41 -0.55
C ILE A 7 1.03 -41.34 -0.99
N LEU A 8 1.86 -41.63 -2.02
CA LEU A 8 2.95 -40.72 -2.43
C LEU A 8 2.57 -39.68 -3.49
N MET A 9 1.31 -39.62 -3.97
CA MET A 9 0.93 -38.78 -5.13
C MET A 9 -0.16 -37.72 -4.86
N SER A 10 -0.52 -37.46 -3.60
CA SER A 10 -1.50 -36.41 -3.25
C SER A 10 -0.90 -35.18 -2.53
N LEU A 11 0.43 -35.11 -2.40
CA LEU A 11 1.13 -34.01 -1.70
C LEU A 11 1.63 -32.89 -2.64
N MET A 12 1.26 -32.89 -3.92
CA MET A 12 1.80 -31.95 -4.92
C MET A 12 0.76 -31.10 -5.67
N THR A 13 -0.49 -31.00 -5.20
CA THR A 13 -1.36 -29.85 -5.53
C THR A 13 -0.94 -28.61 -4.72
N VAL A 14 0.37 -28.40 -4.67
CA VAL A 14 1.02 -27.13 -4.42
C VAL A 14 1.06 -26.41 -5.77
N ILE A 15 -0.09 -25.97 -6.27
CA ILE A 15 -0.10 -24.96 -7.34
C ILE A 15 -0.86 -23.77 -6.80
N VAL A 16 -0.12 -23.07 -5.94
CA VAL A 16 0.04 -21.62 -5.96
C VAL A 16 -1.28 -20.85 -6.09
N ARG A 17 -1.73 -20.41 -4.92
CA ARG A 17 -2.59 -19.27 -4.68
C ARG A 17 -2.15 -18.11 -5.60
N SER A 18 -2.78 -17.97 -6.76
CA SER A 18 -2.78 -16.70 -7.48
C SER A 18 -3.65 -15.75 -6.66
N LEU A 19 -3.07 -15.18 -5.61
CA LEU A 19 -3.48 -13.85 -5.20
C LEU A 19 -3.17 -12.99 -6.41
N GLU A 20 -4.22 -12.62 -7.14
CA GLU A 20 -4.26 -11.37 -7.89
C GLU A 20 -3.98 -10.24 -6.89
N MET A 21 -2.72 -10.12 -6.49
CA MET A 21 -2.19 -8.81 -6.20
C MET A 21 -2.28 -8.10 -7.54
N CYS A 22 -3.15 -7.11 -7.62
CA CYS A 22 -3.03 -6.09 -8.65
C CYS A 22 -1.62 -5.50 -8.46
N GLU A 23 -0.61 -6.08 -9.12
CA GLU A 23 0.59 -5.34 -9.47
C GLU A 23 0.12 -4.29 -10.47
N VAL A 24 -0.44 -3.21 -9.93
CA VAL A 24 -0.51 -1.94 -10.62
C VAL A 24 0.94 -1.70 -11.02
N PRO A 25 1.27 -1.72 -12.32
CA PRO A 25 2.63 -1.43 -12.76
C PRO A 25 3.02 -0.14 -12.04
N ARG A 26 4.18 -0.14 -11.36
CA ARG A 26 4.73 1.07 -10.71
C ARG A 26 4.95 2.10 -11.81
N ALA A 27 3.88 2.80 -12.14
CA ALA A 27 3.88 3.90 -13.06
C ALA A 27 4.82 4.92 -12.45
N ILE A 28 5.64 5.53 -13.27
CA ILE A 28 6.60 6.57 -12.88
C ILE A 28 5.91 7.78 -12.22
N ASN A 29 4.56 7.80 -12.18
CA ASN A 29 3.71 8.68 -11.38
C ASN A 29 2.58 7.86 -10.71
N SER A 30 2.91 7.02 -9.74
CA SER A 30 1.91 6.20 -9.04
C SER A 30 1.17 7.08 -8.03
N CYS A 31 -0.16 7.08 -8.09
CA CYS A 31 -1.02 7.76 -7.13
C CYS A 31 -1.80 6.75 -6.31
N VAL A 32 -1.94 7.01 -5.01
CA VAL A 32 -2.77 6.21 -4.11
C VAL A 32 -3.78 7.10 -3.43
N THR A 33 -5.03 6.64 -3.40
CA THR A 33 -6.13 7.30 -2.69
C THR A 33 -6.50 6.48 -1.48
N PHE A 34 -6.63 7.15 -0.33
CA PHE A 34 -6.93 6.49 0.93
C PHE A 34 -7.82 7.40 1.79
N SER A 35 -8.58 6.78 2.69
CA SER A 35 -9.44 7.50 3.63
C SER A 35 -8.73 7.68 4.97
N VAL A 36 -8.78 8.89 5.52
CA VAL A 36 -8.22 9.20 6.85
C VAL A 36 -9.34 9.04 7.88
N THR A 37 -9.12 8.20 8.89
CA THR A 37 -10.04 8.02 10.02
C THR A 37 -9.73 9.01 11.14
N SER A 38 -10.59 9.10 12.16
CA SER A 38 -10.27 9.86 13.36
C SER A 38 -9.00 9.28 14.02
N GLY A 39 -8.04 10.16 14.36
CA GLY A 39 -6.77 9.77 14.97
C GLY A 39 -5.59 9.61 14.02
N THR A 40 -5.80 9.70 12.70
CA THR A 40 -4.69 9.77 11.72
C THR A 40 -4.37 11.22 11.34
N GLY A 41 -3.10 11.59 11.45
CA GLY A 41 -2.59 12.94 11.11
C GLY A 41 -1.63 12.92 9.94
N CYS A 42 -1.07 14.08 9.57
CA CYS A 42 -0.13 14.19 8.45
C CYS A 42 1.10 13.30 8.58
N ALA A 43 1.61 13.10 9.80
CA ALA A 43 2.72 12.18 10.05
C ALA A 43 2.39 10.74 9.61
N TRP A 44 1.15 10.29 9.87
CA TRP A 44 0.69 8.99 9.41
C TRP A 44 0.51 8.96 7.89
N MET A 45 -0.14 9.99 7.32
CA MET A 45 -0.36 10.08 5.87
C MET A 45 0.95 10.03 5.09
N CYS A 46 1.97 10.73 5.58
CA CYS A 46 3.28 10.78 4.96
C CYS A 46 4.01 9.43 5.00
N ASN A 47 3.96 8.75 6.15
CA ASN A 47 4.48 7.38 6.22
C ASN A 47 3.69 6.44 5.30
N TYR A 48 2.36 6.56 5.27
CA TYR A 48 1.52 5.74 4.40
C TYR A 48 1.90 5.94 2.91
N CYS A 49 1.99 7.19 2.46
CA CYS A 49 2.38 7.51 1.08
C CYS A 49 3.79 7.02 0.75
N ALA A 50 4.76 7.23 1.65
CA ALA A 50 6.12 6.76 1.44
C ALA A 50 6.20 5.24 1.27
N ASN A 51 5.43 4.49 2.07
CA ASN A 51 5.39 3.03 2.02
C ASN A 51 4.59 2.53 0.80
N ALA A 52 3.43 3.10 0.53
CA ALA A 52 2.55 2.70 -0.56
C ALA A 52 3.18 2.95 -1.94
N LEU A 53 3.90 4.07 -2.09
CA LEU A 53 4.60 4.44 -3.32
C LEU A 53 6.02 3.88 -3.36
N GLY A 54 6.58 3.48 -2.22
CA GLY A 54 7.95 3.01 -2.09
C GLY A 54 8.99 4.09 -2.40
N THR A 55 8.67 5.36 -2.18
CA THR A 55 9.54 6.52 -2.40
C THR A 55 9.24 7.61 -1.37
N ASN A 56 10.26 8.37 -0.96
CA ASN A 56 10.06 9.58 -0.17
C ASN A 56 9.83 10.83 -1.04
N ASN A 57 9.90 10.69 -2.36
CA ASN A 57 9.58 11.73 -3.32
C ASN A 57 8.10 11.63 -3.72
N TYR A 58 7.22 12.27 -2.96
CA TYR A 58 5.79 12.30 -3.24
C TYR A 58 5.19 13.65 -2.86
N TYR A 59 4.02 13.94 -3.41
CA TYR A 59 3.22 15.13 -3.10
C TYR A 59 1.77 14.75 -2.83
N PHE A 60 1.09 15.54 -2.01
CA PHE A 60 -0.35 15.45 -1.81
C PHE A 60 -1.04 16.40 -2.79
N THR A 61 -2.04 15.91 -3.51
CA THR A 61 -2.81 16.71 -4.48
C THR A 61 -3.63 17.79 -3.79
N ASP A 62 -4.09 17.52 -2.57
CA ASP A 62 -4.95 18.41 -1.79
C ASP A 62 -4.18 19.50 -1.04
N GLY A 63 -2.84 19.42 -0.98
CA GLY A 63 -2.00 20.37 -0.24
C GLY A 63 -2.21 20.41 1.28
N ILE A 64 -3.04 19.51 1.83
CA ILE A 64 -3.41 19.51 3.26
C ILE A 64 -2.26 19.14 4.19
N CYS A 65 -1.37 18.28 3.70
CA CYS A 65 -0.17 17.81 4.38
C CYS A 65 1.02 18.12 3.47
N GLN A 66 2.05 18.72 4.04
CA GLN A 66 3.29 18.99 3.34
C GLN A 66 4.47 18.46 4.14
N TYR A 67 5.39 17.79 3.44
CA TYR A 67 6.63 17.36 4.05
C TYR A 67 7.54 18.59 4.24
N GLN A 68 7.92 18.85 5.49
CA GLN A 68 8.86 19.90 5.85
C GLN A 68 10.06 19.27 6.58
N THR A 69 11.14 20.03 6.72
CA THR A 69 12.31 19.60 7.50
C THR A 69 11.89 19.39 8.96
N GLY A 70 11.78 18.12 9.38
CA GLY A 70 11.29 17.74 10.72
C GLY A 70 10.00 16.92 10.72
N GLY A 71 9.36 16.73 9.57
CA GLY A 71 8.19 15.85 9.40
C GLY A 71 7.07 16.50 8.59
N CYS A 72 5.93 15.83 8.56
CA CYS A 72 4.77 16.33 7.84
C CYS A 72 3.87 17.21 8.69
N VAL A 73 3.60 18.39 8.16
CA VAL A 73 2.82 19.44 8.83
C VAL A 73 1.53 19.68 8.06
N GLY A 74 0.44 19.87 8.80
CA GLY A 74 -0.89 20.07 8.26
C GLY A 74 -1.98 19.49 9.16
N ASN A 75 -3.24 19.62 8.74
CA ASN A 75 -4.39 19.14 9.52
C ASN A 75 -5.43 18.43 8.64
N PRO A 76 -5.25 17.13 8.36
CA PRO A 76 -6.21 16.38 7.57
C PRO A 76 -7.50 16.18 8.35
N GLN A 77 -8.62 16.17 7.64
CA GLN A 77 -9.95 15.97 8.20
C GLN A 77 -10.28 14.48 8.20
N ALA A 78 -10.75 13.99 9.35
CA ALA A 78 -11.25 12.63 9.45
C ALA A 78 -12.51 12.45 8.60
N GLY A 79 -12.62 11.31 7.93
CA GLY A 79 -13.70 10.99 7.00
C GLY A 79 -13.47 11.50 5.57
N THR A 80 -12.35 12.17 5.30
CA THR A 80 -12.00 12.66 3.96
C THR A 80 -11.05 11.70 3.26
N GLN A 81 -11.24 11.53 1.95
CA GLN A 81 -10.29 10.85 1.09
C GLN A 81 -9.20 11.81 0.64
N TYR A 82 -7.96 11.35 0.72
CA TYR A 82 -6.79 12.08 0.27
C TYR A 82 -6.04 11.27 -0.77
N THR A 83 -5.40 11.99 -1.68
CA THR A 83 -4.56 11.37 -2.71
C THR A 83 -3.13 11.87 -2.60
N CYS A 84 -2.18 10.95 -2.69
CA CYS A 84 -0.77 11.27 -2.85
C CYS A 84 -0.17 10.54 -4.04
N CYS A 85 0.75 11.21 -4.72
CA CYS A 85 1.37 10.73 -5.94
C CYS A 85 2.89 10.80 -5.81
N SER A 86 3.61 9.85 -6.41
CA SER A 86 5.06 9.95 -6.54
C SER A 86 5.41 11.14 -7.43
N ALA A 87 6.37 11.95 -6.99
CA ALA A 87 6.90 13.10 -7.73
C ALA A 87 8.04 12.70 -8.66
#